data_AF-A0AAV5SNN5-F1
#
_entry.id   AF-A0AAV5SNN5-F1
#
_cell.length_a   1.000
_cell.length_b   1.000
_cell.length_c   1.000
_cell.angle_alpha   90.00
_cell.angle_beta   90.00
_cell.angle_gamma   90.00
#
_symmetry.space_group_name_H-M   'P 1'
#
loop_
_entity.id
_entity.type
_entity.pdbx_description
1 polymer ?
#
loop_
_entity_poly.entity_id
_entity_poly.type
_entity_poly.pdbx_seq_one_letter_code
_entity_poly.pdbx_strand_id
1 'polypeptide(L)'
;TGARYGLRVALLFQADEYIPWVESSGVSAYVHPIGQDVYLESAKYTVQPGHVDQLAMKKSTFSRMLSIFTTKCAANKAAGQSFYFTGTYTVDGCLRSCYQDSVYRSCGCMDPRYARDTNTKQCNFEKLACVDAMTAKRGDPYYWPECKCPLPCDEEEYQYQTSRTTLLQNQNITNSIFPTTSEIVIYLGTLDIYAQVEVWKFPFSAMLGATGGFAGVLLGASVVALVDMIVLFMRVAMIGCGSLNALKMKKSPAPES
;
A
#
# COMPACT_ATOMS: atom_id res chain seq x y z
N THR A 1 -25.97 11.26 0.80
CA THR A 1 -25.01 11.55 -0.28
C THR A 1 -25.50 12.72 -1.11
N GLY A 2 -24.61 13.27 -1.94
CA GLY A 2 -24.95 14.38 -2.83
C GLY A 2 -24.40 15.73 -2.37
N ALA A 3 -24.37 16.67 -3.31
CA ALA A 3 -23.68 17.95 -3.22
C ALA A 3 -24.07 18.82 -2.01
N ARG A 4 -25.29 18.67 -1.46
CA ARG A 4 -25.77 19.48 -0.32
C ARG A 4 -25.14 19.13 1.02
N TYR A 5 -24.69 17.89 1.19
CA TYR A 5 -24.10 17.40 2.44
C TYR A 5 -22.58 17.19 2.31
N GLY A 6 -21.99 17.69 1.23
CA GLY A 6 -20.56 17.67 0.99
C GLY A 6 -19.84 18.89 1.57
N LEU A 7 -18.56 18.97 1.30
CA LEU A 7 -17.74 20.15 1.54
C LEU A 7 -17.95 21.13 0.39
N ARG A 8 -18.37 22.36 0.69
CA ARG A 8 -18.54 23.44 -0.28
C ARG A 8 -17.61 24.59 0.11
N VAL A 9 -16.72 24.97 -0.79
CA VAL A 9 -15.72 26.02 -0.56
C VAL A 9 -15.82 27.05 -1.68
N ALA A 10 -15.98 28.32 -1.29
CA ALA A 10 -15.84 29.45 -2.19
C ALA A 10 -14.38 29.93 -2.17
N LEU A 11 -13.80 30.09 -3.35
CA LEU A 11 -12.40 30.50 -3.53
C LEU A 11 -12.36 31.89 -4.17
N LEU A 12 -11.39 32.69 -3.73
CA LEU A 12 -11.09 34.00 -4.31
C LEU A 12 -9.66 33.96 -4.88
N PHE A 13 -9.53 34.30 -6.16
CA PHE A 13 -8.26 34.40 -6.88
C PHE A 13 -7.83 35.86 -6.93
N GLN A 14 -6.67 36.14 -6.33
CA GLN A 14 -6.02 37.45 -6.38
C GLN A 14 -4.96 37.42 -7.50
N ALA A 15 -5.42 37.59 -8.75
CA ALA A 15 -4.55 37.52 -9.92
C ALA A 15 -3.49 38.64 -9.96
N ASP A 16 -3.70 39.72 -9.22
CA ASP A 16 -2.78 40.85 -9.05
C ASP A 16 -1.56 40.53 -8.16
N GLU A 17 -1.67 39.53 -7.28
CA GLU A 17 -0.56 39.07 -6.44
C GLU A 17 0.31 37.99 -7.14
N TYR A 18 -0.11 37.53 -8.32
CA TYR A 18 0.64 36.52 -9.06
C TYR A 18 1.90 37.11 -9.68
N ILE A 19 2.95 36.29 -9.72
CA ILE A 19 4.21 36.69 -10.32
C ILE A 19 4.04 36.74 -11.86
N PRO A 20 4.61 37.73 -12.59
CA PRO A 20 4.25 37.99 -13.99
C PRO A 20 4.49 36.85 -14.99
N TRP A 21 5.32 35.86 -14.64
CA TRP A 21 5.61 34.71 -15.51
C TRP A 21 4.67 33.52 -15.30
N VAL A 22 3.72 33.61 -14.37
CA VAL A 22 2.73 32.54 -14.16
C VAL A 22 1.59 32.71 -15.15
N GLU A 23 1.46 31.77 -16.09
CA GLU A 23 0.51 31.86 -17.20
C GLU A 23 -0.94 31.48 -16.83
N SER A 24 -1.15 30.77 -15.71
CA SER A 24 -2.47 30.29 -15.32
C SER A 24 -2.73 30.45 -13.83
N SER A 25 -3.96 30.87 -13.49
CA SER A 25 -4.44 30.95 -12.12
C SER A 25 -5.31 29.74 -11.80
N GLY A 26 -5.06 29.10 -10.66
CA GLY A 26 -5.77 27.90 -10.26
C GLY A 26 -5.40 27.47 -8.85
N VAL A 27 -6.34 26.80 -8.19
CA VAL A 27 -6.13 26.18 -6.88
C VAL A 27 -6.14 24.67 -7.06
N SER A 28 -5.07 23.99 -6.63
CA SER A 28 -5.02 22.53 -6.65
C SER A 28 -5.69 21.95 -5.41
N ALA A 29 -6.74 21.16 -5.61
CA ALA A 29 -7.39 20.35 -4.61
C ALA A 29 -6.84 18.92 -4.65
N TYR A 30 -6.50 18.38 -3.49
CA TYR A 30 -6.05 17.01 -3.30
C TYR A 30 -7.05 16.26 -2.44
N VAL A 31 -7.41 15.05 -2.85
CA VAL A 31 -8.35 14.19 -2.13
C VAL A 31 -7.60 12.91 -1.77
N HIS A 32 -7.45 12.64 -0.48
CA HIS A 32 -6.67 11.51 0.01
C HIS A 32 -7.23 10.97 1.35
N PRO A 33 -6.90 9.72 1.71
CA PRO A 33 -7.21 9.15 3.02
C PRO A 33 -6.59 9.91 4.19
N ILE A 34 -7.26 9.84 5.34
CA ILE A 34 -6.77 10.44 6.58
C ILE A 34 -5.45 9.78 6.97
N GLY A 35 -4.46 10.61 7.28
CA GLY A 35 -3.14 10.16 7.67
C GLY A 35 -2.25 9.78 6.49
N GLN A 36 -2.69 9.84 5.23
CA GLN A 36 -1.78 9.75 4.09
C GLN A 36 -1.18 11.14 3.79
N ASP A 37 0.11 11.20 3.54
CA ASP A 37 0.78 12.45 3.12
C ASP A 37 0.53 12.73 1.62
N VAL A 38 0.45 14.02 1.27
CA VAL A 38 0.19 14.51 -0.09
C VAL A 38 1.46 15.09 -0.68
N TYR A 39 1.72 14.76 -1.94
CA TYR A 39 2.87 15.25 -2.69
C TYR A 39 2.42 16.16 -3.84
N LEU A 40 3.31 17.06 -4.29
CA LEU A 40 3.01 17.99 -5.40
C LEU A 40 2.69 17.26 -6.72
N GLU A 41 3.22 16.05 -6.87
CA GLU A 41 3.05 15.14 -8.01
C GLU A 41 1.85 14.21 -7.84
N SER A 42 1.21 14.18 -6.66
CA SER A 42 0.02 13.39 -6.42
C SER A 42 -1.13 13.84 -7.32
N ALA A 43 -2.05 12.91 -7.60
CA ALA A 43 -3.25 13.20 -8.36
C ALA A 43 -4.01 14.37 -7.72
N LYS A 44 -4.25 15.40 -8.52
CA LYS A 44 -4.84 16.66 -8.08
C LYS A 44 -5.83 17.17 -9.10
N TYR A 45 -6.84 17.88 -8.61
CA TYR A 45 -7.79 18.60 -9.44
C TYR A 45 -7.53 20.11 -9.35
N THR A 46 -7.39 20.77 -10.50
CA THR A 46 -7.17 22.23 -10.52
C THR A 46 -8.49 22.94 -10.75
N VAL A 47 -8.93 23.67 -9.72
CA VAL A 47 -10.08 24.57 -9.77
C VAL A 47 -9.68 25.84 -10.49
N GLN A 48 -10.49 26.23 -11.47
CA GLN A 48 -10.27 27.44 -12.27
C GLN A 48 -11.19 28.58 -11.81
N PRO A 49 -10.74 29.84 -11.93
CA PRO A 49 -11.59 30.99 -11.69
C PRO A 49 -12.84 30.99 -12.59
N GLY A 50 -13.96 31.53 -12.08
CA GLY A 50 -15.20 31.69 -12.84
C GLY A 50 -16.04 30.43 -13.01
N HIS A 51 -15.69 29.33 -12.33
CA HIS A 51 -16.37 28.05 -12.47
C HIS A 51 -16.91 27.53 -11.12
N VAL A 52 -17.95 26.71 -11.21
CA VAL A 52 -18.40 25.83 -10.14
C VAL A 52 -17.97 24.42 -10.50
N ASP A 53 -17.02 23.90 -9.72
CA ASP A 53 -16.47 22.55 -9.87
C ASP A 53 -17.10 21.61 -8.84
N GLN A 54 -17.59 20.46 -9.31
CA GLN A 54 -18.19 19.43 -8.47
C GLN A 54 -17.40 18.14 -8.58
N LEU A 55 -16.92 17.63 -7.45
CA LEU A 55 -16.16 16.39 -7.33
C LEU A 55 -17.02 15.35 -6.61
N ALA A 56 -17.54 14.39 -7.38
CA ALA A 56 -18.26 13.24 -6.86
C ALA A 56 -17.26 12.11 -6.54
N MET A 57 -16.95 11.94 -5.26
CA MET A 57 -16.01 10.96 -4.75
C MET A 57 -16.63 9.56 -4.59
N LYS A 58 -15.78 8.55 -4.75
CA LYS A 58 -16.05 7.13 -4.55
C LYS A 58 -14.90 6.54 -3.76
N LYS A 59 -15.21 5.87 -2.64
CA LYS A 59 -14.21 5.21 -1.80
C LYS A 59 -13.98 3.77 -2.28
N SER A 60 -12.74 3.41 -2.51
CA SER A 60 -12.29 2.04 -2.74
C SER A 60 -11.27 1.63 -1.68
N THR A 61 -11.33 0.36 -1.28
CA THR A 61 -10.41 -0.21 -0.29
C THR A 61 -9.85 -1.51 -0.86
N PHE A 62 -8.55 -1.71 -0.71
CA PHE A 62 -7.83 -2.89 -1.15
C PHE A 62 -7.18 -3.53 0.06
N SER A 63 -7.52 -4.78 0.35
CA SER A 63 -6.90 -5.58 1.41
C SER A 63 -6.21 -6.78 0.79
N ARG A 64 -4.88 -6.79 0.90
CA ARG A 64 -3.99 -7.79 0.35
C ARG A 64 -3.71 -8.86 1.38
N MET A 65 -3.68 -10.11 0.94
CA MET A 65 -3.47 -11.21 1.85
C MET A 65 -1.98 -11.37 2.16
N LEU A 66 -1.63 -11.38 3.45
CA LEU A 66 -0.27 -11.71 3.87
C LEU A 66 -0.03 -13.22 3.66
N SER A 67 0.81 -13.56 2.70
CA SER A 67 1.20 -14.95 2.41
C SER A 67 2.67 -15.17 2.72
N ILE A 68 2.98 -16.31 3.35
CA ILE A 68 4.36 -16.74 3.61
C ILE A 68 5.13 -16.98 2.30
N PHE A 69 4.41 -17.29 1.21
CA PHE A 69 5.01 -17.83 -0.02
C PHE A 69 5.10 -16.84 -1.20
N THR A 70 4.30 -15.78 -1.25
CA THR A 70 4.13 -15.01 -2.51
C THR A 70 4.38 -13.52 -2.39
N THR A 71 4.02 -12.86 -1.29
CA THR A 71 4.17 -11.40 -1.16
C THR A 71 4.19 -10.96 0.29
N LYS A 72 5.28 -10.29 0.71
CA LYS A 72 5.31 -9.52 1.95
C LYS A 72 4.70 -8.16 1.64
N CYS A 73 3.44 -7.95 2.01
CA CYS A 73 2.90 -6.59 2.09
C CYS A 73 3.36 -5.94 3.40
N ALA A 74 3.44 -4.61 3.42
CA ALA A 74 3.74 -3.86 4.63
C ALA A 74 2.46 -3.65 5.44
N ALA A 75 2.38 -4.32 6.59
CA ALA A 75 1.26 -4.12 7.53
C ALA A 75 1.37 -2.78 8.28
N ASN A 76 2.58 -2.28 8.49
CA ASN A 76 2.87 -1.06 9.26
C ASN A 76 4.10 -0.35 8.70
N LYS A 77 4.35 0.88 9.15
CA LYS A 77 5.55 1.67 8.79
C LYS A 77 6.85 0.91 9.05
N ALA A 78 6.90 0.11 10.12
CA ALA A 78 8.06 -0.70 10.51
C ALA A 78 8.32 -1.92 9.60
N ALA A 79 7.40 -2.22 8.67
CA ALA A 79 7.57 -3.32 7.72
C ALA A 79 8.36 -2.91 6.46
N GLY A 80 8.51 -1.61 6.21
CA GLY A 80 9.40 -1.07 5.18
C GLY A 80 10.80 -0.69 5.71
N GLN A 81 11.67 -0.17 4.85
CA GLN A 81 12.90 0.53 5.27
C GLN A 81 12.55 1.81 6.06
N SER A 82 13.54 2.63 6.41
CA SER A 82 13.41 4.02 6.87
C SER A 82 12.20 4.71 6.24
N PHE A 83 11.30 5.24 7.08
CA PHE A 83 10.10 5.97 6.66
C PHE A 83 10.01 7.26 7.48
N TYR A 84 10.25 8.40 6.86
CA TYR A 84 10.40 9.69 7.55
C TYR A 84 9.11 10.51 7.65
N PHE A 85 8.00 9.98 7.17
CA PHE A 85 6.73 10.68 7.13
C PHE A 85 5.86 10.38 8.36
N THR A 86 5.06 11.34 8.79
CA THR A 86 4.16 11.21 9.94
C THR A 86 2.95 10.35 9.65
N GLY A 87 2.60 10.18 8.37
CA GLY A 87 1.42 9.47 7.92
C GLY A 87 1.50 7.94 7.84
N THR A 88 0.45 7.31 7.33
CA THR A 88 0.39 5.86 7.05
C THR A 88 1.43 5.45 6.02
N TYR A 89 1.83 4.18 6.06
CA TYR A 89 2.80 3.66 5.12
C TYR A 89 2.26 3.73 3.69
N THR A 90 3.02 4.33 2.80
CA THR A 90 2.76 4.34 1.35
C THR A 90 4.03 3.96 0.62
N VAL A 91 3.89 3.37 -0.57
CA VAL A 91 5.04 3.04 -1.42
C VAL A 91 5.82 4.30 -1.79
N ASP A 92 5.13 5.38 -2.15
CA ASP A 92 5.77 6.65 -2.50
C ASP A 92 6.57 7.23 -1.31
N GLY A 93 6.00 7.23 -0.10
CA GLY A 93 6.70 7.68 1.10
C GLY A 93 7.93 6.81 1.43
N CYS A 94 7.86 5.50 1.20
CA CYS A 94 9.01 4.60 1.35
C CYS A 94 10.12 4.91 0.34
N LEU A 95 9.77 5.09 -0.94
CA LEU A 95 10.73 5.43 -2.00
C LEU A 95 11.39 6.79 -1.75
N ARG A 96 10.62 7.81 -1.34
CA ARG A 96 11.16 9.12 -0.96
C ARG A 96 12.06 9.07 0.26
N SER A 97 11.77 8.19 1.22
CA SER A 97 12.64 7.99 2.38
C SER A 97 13.94 7.27 2.00
N CYS A 98 13.87 6.29 1.09
CA CYS A 98 15.07 5.64 0.52
C CYS A 98 15.91 6.60 -0.33
N TYR A 99 15.25 7.52 -1.05
CA TYR A 99 15.89 8.64 -1.72
C TYR A 99 16.71 9.47 -0.73
N GLN A 100 16.10 9.89 0.38
CA GLN A 100 16.78 10.67 1.41
C GLN A 100 17.98 9.94 2.03
N ASP A 101 17.86 8.63 2.28
CA ASP A 101 18.98 7.81 2.76
C ASP A 101 20.17 7.85 1.78
N SER A 102 19.88 7.83 0.48
CA SER A 102 20.90 7.86 -0.57
C SER A 102 21.53 9.25 -0.75
N VAL A 103 20.72 10.31 -0.63
CA VAL A 103 21.22 11.70 -0.60
C VAL A 103 22.14 11.90 0.59
N TYR A 104 21.73 11.43 1.78
CA TYR A 104 22.54 11.52 2.99
C TYR A 104 23.89 10.80 2.84
N ARG A 105 23.88 9.57 2.30
CA ARG A 105 25.13 8.80 2.04
C ARG A 105 26.07 9.48 1.05
N SER A 106 25.52 10.19 0.05
CA SER A 106 26.31 10.78 -1.03
C SER A 106 26.79 12.21 -0.72
N CYS A 107 25.93 13.02 -0.10
CA CYS A 107 26.13 14.46 0.06
C CYS A 107 26.25 14.89 1.54
N GLY A 108 25.94 14.01 2.51
CA GLY A 108 26.04 14.28 3.94
C GLY A 108 24.89 15.10 4.53
N CYS A 109 23.81 15.33 3.78
CA CYS A 109 22.63 16.09 4.16
C CYS A 109 21.39 15.48 3.53
N MET A 110 20.20 15.86 3.98
CA MET A 110 18.92 15.45 3.37
C MET A 110 18.29 16.60 2.59
N ASP A 111 17.64 16.28 1.48
CA ASP A 111 16.99 17.24 0.59
C ASP A 111 15.83 17.96 1.33
N PRO A 112 15.80 19.30 1.36
CA PRO A 112 14.73 20.05 2.03
C PRO A 112 13.33 19.88 1.40
N ARG A 113 13.23 19.36 0.17
CA ARG A 113 11.96 19.17 -0.55
C ARG A 113 11.10 18.03 0.01
N TYR A 114 11.69 17.09 0.74
CA TYR A 114 10.99 15.92 1.28
C TYR A 114 11.15 15.81 2.79
N ALA A 115 10.30 14.99 3.42
CA ALA A 115 10.45 14.66 4.83
C ALA A 115 11.83 14.04 5.10
N ARG A 116 12.34 14.24 6.30
CA ARG A 116 13.69 13.87 6.71
C ARG A 116 13.69 13.29 8.10
N ASP A 117 14.78 12.60 8.44
CA ASP A 117 15.05 12.29 9.83
C ASP A 117 15.23 13.59 10.64
N THR A 118 14.63 13.59 11.83
CA THR A 118 14.69 14.71 12.79
C THR A 118 16.12 15.05 13.20
N ASN A 119 17.01 14.05 13.29
CA ASN A 119 18.40 14.20 13.73
C ASN A 119 19.35 14.64 12.61
N THR A 120 18.89 14.67 11.36
CA THR A 120 19.74 14.94 10.20
C THR A 120 19.55 16.36 9.68
N LYS A 121 20.65 17.02 9.29
CA LYS A 121 20.63 18.39 8.75
C LYS A 121 20.08 18.42 7.32
N GLN A 122 19.36 19.49 7.00
CA GLN A 122 18.92 19.79 5.63
C GLN A 122 20.09 20.28 4.78
N CYS A 123 20.04 19.99 3.48
CA CYS A 123 21.00 20.50 2.52
C CYS A 123 20.82 22.01 2.32
N ASN A 124 21.94 22.75 2.40
CA ASN A 124 22.01 24.15 1.99
C ASN A 124 22.10 24.26 0.46
N PHE A 125 21.92 25.47 -0.06
CA PHE A 125 22.01 25.77 -1.50
C PHE A 125 23.29 25.25 -2.16
N GLU A 126 24.44 25.33 -1.49
CA GLU A 126 25.73 24.85 -2.01
C GLU A 126 25.75 23.33 -2.26
N LYS A 127 24.96 22.56 -1.50
CA LYS A 127 24.88 21.11 -1.62
C LYS A 127 23.84 20.64 -2.63
N LEU A 128 22.99 21.54 -3.15
CA LEU A 128 21.99 21.19 -4.17
C LEU A 128 22.64 20.63 -5.44
N ALA A 129 23.78 21.17 -5.86
CA ALA A 129 24.53 20.62 -7.01
C ALA A 129 24.94 19.15 -6.81
N CYS A 130 25.23 18.74 -5.57
CA CYS A 130 25.51 17.34 -5.24
C CYS A 130 24.25 16.47 -5.34
N VAL A 131 23.12 16.98 -4.81
CA VAL A 131 21.81 16.30 -4.89
C VAL A 131 21.40 16.09 -6.35
N ASP A 132 21.53 17.12 -7.18
CA ASP A 132 21.18 17.06 -8.60
C ASP A 132 22.09 16.10 -9.38
N ALA A 133 23.41 16.16 -9.15
CA ALA A 133 24.36 15.24 -9.77
C ALA A 133 24.10 13.78 -9.37
N MET A 134 23.77 13.53 -8.10
CA MET A 134 23.42 12.20 -7.60
C MET A 134 22.12 11.70 -8.24
N THR A 135 21.09 12.55 -8.25
CA THR A 135 19.77 12.21 -8.80
C THR A 135 19.85 11.95 -10.30
N ALA A 136 20.60 12.78 -11.05
CA ALA A 136 20.81 12.59 -12.48
C ALA A 136 21.58 11.30 -12.81
N LYS A 137 22.53 10.89 -11.95
CA LYS A 137 23.32 9.67 -12.16
C LYS A 137 22.56 8.40 -11.81
N ARG A 138 21.76 8.42 -10.74
CA ARG A 138 21.06 7.23 -10.22
C ARG A 138 19.65 7.06 -10.79
N GLY A 139 19.03 8.12 -11.29
CA GLY A 139 17.67 8.08 -11.81
C GLY A 139 16.62 7.84 -10.72
N ASP A 140 15.55 7.14 -11.08
CA ASP A 140 14.39 6.91 -10.22
C ASP A 140 14.70 5.92 -9.08
N PRO A 141 14.43 6.28 -7.80
CA PRO A 141 14.56 5.41 -6.63
C PRO A 141 13.87 4.05 -6.74
N TYR A 142 12.83 3.93 -7.57
CA TYR A 142 12.13 2.67 -7.80
C TYR A 142 13.06 1.54 -8.30
N TYR A 143 14.07 1.88 -9.10
CA TYR A 143 14.99 0.89 -9.68
C TYR A 143 16.23 0.63 -8.83
N TRP A 144 16.35 1.24 -7.64
CA TRP A 144 17.53 1.10 -6.81
C TRP A 144 17.48 -0.21 -6.01
N PRO A 145 18.52 -1.07 -6.09
CA PRO A 145 18.50 -2.38 -5.44
C PRO A 145 18.47 -2.30 -3.91
N GLU A 146 18.94 -1.20 -3.32
CA GLU A 146 18.83 -0.94 -1.89
C GLU A 146 17.40 -0.61 -1.43
N CYS A 147 16.55 -0.08 -2.31
CA CYS A 147 15.19 0.35 -1.95
C CYS A 147 14.21 -0.82 -2.03
N LYS A 148 13.85 -1.37 -0.86
CA LYS A 148 12.84 -2.45 -0.75
C LYS A 148 11.55 -1.89 -0.17
N CYS A 149 10.66 -1.46 -1.06
CA CYS A 149 9.36 -0.88 -0.68
C CYS A 149 8.22 -1.81 -1.10
N PRO A 150 7.77 -2.72 -0.22
CA PRO A 150 6.60 -3.56 -0.49
C PRO A 150 5.32 -2.73 -0.56
N LEU A 151 4.29 -3.25 -1.23
CA LEU A 151 2.94 -2.66 -1.22
C LEU A 151 2.32 -2.73 0.18
N PRO A 152 1.49 -1.76 0.59
CA PRO A 152 0.73 -1.83 1.85
C PRO A 152 -0.27 -3.00 1.82
N CYS A 153 -0.48 -3.64 2.98
CA CYS A 153 -1.49 -4.70 3.09
C CYS A 153 -2.89 -4.13 2.96
N ASP A 154 -3.16 -3.01 3.64
CA ASP A 154 -4.44 -2.32 3.56
C ASP A 154 -4.22 -0.94 2.94
N GLU A 155 -4.95 -0.67 1.87
CA GLU A 155 -4.85 0.56 1.08
C GLU A 155 -6.24 1.14 0.85
N GLU A 156 -6.37 2.44 1.09
CA GLU A 156 -7.59 3.19 0.80
C GLU A 156 -7.32 4.16 -0.35
N GLU A 157 -8.24 4.25 -1.31
CA GLU A 157 -8.15 5.15 -2.44
C GLU A 157 -9.48 5.89 -2.61
N TYR A 158 -9.39 7.17 -3.02
CA TYR A 158 -10.54 7.98 -3.40
C TYR A 158 -10.47 8.30 -4.89
N GLN A 159 -11.39 7.74 -5.63
CA GLN A 159 -11.60 8.08 -7.04
C GLN A 159 -12.70 9.14 -7.12
N TYR A 160 -12.64 10.02 -8.11
CA TYR A 160 -13.66 11.06 -8.26
C TYR A 160 -14.03 11.31 -9.72
N GLN A 161 -15.30 11.66 -9.93
CA GLN A 161 -15.82 12.17 -11.19
C GLN A 161 -16.03 13.68 -11.06
N THR A 162 -15.62 14.42 -12.07
CA THR A 162 -15.65 15.88 -12.07
C THR A 162 -16.75 16.39 -13.00
N SER A 163 -17.54 17.35 -12.55
CA SER A 163 -18.39 18.16 -13.42
C SER A 163 -18.11 19.64 -13.19
N ARG A 164 -18.09 20.40 -14.27
CA ARG A 164 -17.76 21.83 -14.26
C ARG A 164 -18.88 22.61 -14.90
N THR A 165 -19.23 23.73 -14.27
CA THR A 165 -20.22 24.67 -14.78
C THR A 165 -19.67 26.10 -14.65
N THR A 166 -20.16 27.03 -15.46
CA THR A 166 -19.81 28.45 -15.34
C THR A 166 -20.51 29.06 -14.13
N LEU A 167 -19.78 29.77 -13.28
CA LEU A 167 -20.35 30.50 -12.16
C LEU A 167 -21.05 31.76 -12.67
N LEU A 168 -22.39 31.79 -12.58
CA LEU A 168 -23.16 32.98 -12.91
C LEU A 168 -23.05 33.99 -11.76
N GLN A 169 -22.36 35.10 -12.00
CA GLN A 169 -22.44 36.28 -11.13
C GLN A 169 -23.55 37.21 -11.65
N ASN A 170 -24.46 37.62 -10.77
CA ASN A 170 -25.34 38.76 -11.05
C ASN A 170 -24.47 40.02 -11.13
N GLN A 171 -24.17 40.47 -12.33
CA GLN A 171 -23.34 41.66 -12.55
C GLN A 171 -24.15 42.93 -12.29
N ASN A 172 -23.85 43.65 -11.20
CA ASN A 172 -23.65 45.09 -11.31
C ASN A 172 -22.18 45.25 -11.74
N ILE A 173 -21.98 45.60 -13.00
CA ILE A 173 -20.70 45.59 -13.71
C ILE A 173 -19.64 46.37 -12.93
N THR A 174 -18.72 45.67 -12.29
CA THR A 174 -17.41 46.21 -11.90
C THR A 174 -16.39 45.66 -12.90
N ASN A 175 -15.52 46.55 -13.41
CA ASN A 175 -14.59 46.36 -14.52
C ASN A 175 -13.46 45.32 -14.31
N SER A 176 -13.70 44.21 -13.63
CA SER A 176 -12.76 43.09 -13.56
C SER A 176 -12.91 42.25 -14.83
N ILE A 177 -11.93 42.34 -15.73
CA ILE A 177 -11.86 41.60 -17.01
C ILE A 177 -11.84 40.07 -16.78
N PHE A 178 -11.40 39.64 -15.59
CA PHE A 178 -11.27 38.23 -15.24
C PHE A 178 -12.14 37.87 -14.02
N PRO A 179 -12.83 36.71 -14.03
CA PRO A 179 -13.59 36.25 -12.88
C PRO A 179 -12.63 35.97 -11.72
N THR A 180 -12.89 36.56 -10.55
CA THR A 180 -12.04 36.40 -9.37
C THR A 180 -12.53 35.31 -8.43
N THR A 181 -13.75 34.81 -8.60
CA THR A 181 -14.34 33.81 -7.69
C THR A 181 -14.55 32.48 -8.38
N SER A 182 -14.38 31.39 -7.64
CA SER A 182 -14.86 30.07 -8.02
C SER A 182 -15.48 29.36 -6.83
N GLU A 183 -16.12 28.24 -7.10
CA GLU A 183 -16.67 27.38 -6.08
C GLU A 183 -16.28 25.92 -6.35
N ILE A 184 -15.87 25.20 -5.31
CA ILE A 184 -15.65 23.76 -5.36
C ILE A 184 -16.59 23.05 -4.38
N VAL A 185 -17.27 22.01 -4.86
CA VAL A 185 -18.14 21.14 -4.06
C VAL A 185 -17.62 19.72 -4.12
N ILE A 186 -17.19 19.19 -2.98
CA ILE A 186 -16.65 17.84 -2.84
C ILE A 186 -17.65 17.00 -2.05
N TYR A 187 -18.14 15.91 -2.61
CA TYR A 187 -19.15 15.07 -1.96
C TYR A 187 -19.00 13.60 -2.32
N LEU A 188 -19.54 12.70 -1.50
CA LEU A 188 -19.65 11.28 -1.85
C LEU A 188 -20.76 11.08 -2.89
N GLY A 189 -20.39 10.57 -4.07
CA GLY A 189 -21.31 10.27 -5.16
C GLY A 189 -22.25 9.11 -4.82
N THR A 190 -21.69 8.04 -4.24
CA THR A 190 -22.44 6.90 -3.71
C THR A 190 -21.99 6.60 -2.27
N LEU A 191 -22.84 5.91 -1.49
CA LEU A 191 -22.46 5.41 -0.17
C LEU A 191 -21.75 4.05 -0.24
N ASP A 192 -21.74 3.42 -1.42
CA ASP A 192 -21.16 2.11 -1.61
C ASP A 192 -19.64 2.18 -1.53
N ILE A 193 -19.07 1.36 -0.66
CA ILE A 193 -17.62 1.18 -0.53
C ILE A 193 -17.24 -0.04 -1.38
N TYR A 194 -16.33 0.15 -2.32
CA TYR A 194 -15.84 -0.94 -3.16
C TYR A 194 -14.63 -1.57 -2.47
N ALA A 195 -14.81 -2.77 -1.92
CA ALA A 195 -13.74 -3.51 -1.26
C ALA A 195 -13.22 -4.62 -2.18
N GLN A 196 -11.91 -4.61 -2.44
CA GLN A 196 -11.19 -5.71 -3.07
C GLN A 196 -10.39 -6.43 -2.01
N VAL A 197 -10.76 -7.67 -1.72
CA VAL A 197 -10.09 -8.51 -0.72
C VAL A 197 -9.47 -9.71 -1.42
N GLU A 198 -8.18 -9.92 -1.19
CA GLU A 198 -7.50 -11.11 -1.68
C GLU A 198 -7.78 -12.29 -0.75
N VAL A 199 -8.23 -13.40 -1.33
CA VAL A 199 -8.49 -14.66 -0.60
C VAL A 199 -7.82 -15.82 -1.33
N TRP A 200 -7.47 -16.87 -0.60
CA TRP A 200 -6.95 -18.10 -1.20
C TRP A 200 -7.95 -18.65 -2.22
N LYS A 201 -7.52 -18.79 -3.48
CA LYS A 201 -8.31 -19.48 -4.52
C LYS A 201 -8.65 -20.91 -4.12
N PHE A 202 -7.82 -21.52 -3.28
CA PHE A 202 -8.02 -22.86 -2.75
C PHE A 202 -7.77 -22.88 -1.23
N PRO A 203 -8.79 -22.62 -0.40
CA PRO A 203 -8.63 -22.66 1.05
C PRO A 203 -8.30 -24.07 1.52
N PHE A 204 -7.63 -24.19 2.67
CA PHE A 204 -7.21 -25.48 3.22
C PHE A 204 -8.37 -26.46 3.42
N SER A 205 -9.57 -25.96 3.75
CA SER A 205 -10.79 -26.77 3.82
C SER A 205 -11.18 -27.40 2.49
N ALA A 206 -11.07 -26.66 1.39
CA ALA A 206 -11.31 -27.18 0.04
C ALA A 206 -10.22 -28.17 -0.37
N MET A 207 -8.97 -27.93 0.04
CA MET A 207 -7.87 -28.88 -0.18
C MET A 207 -8.13 -30.22 0.51
N LEU A 208 -8.41 -30.20 1.81
CA LEU A 208 -8.75 -31.40 2.57
C LEU A 208 -10.00 -32.08 2.01
N GLY A 209 -11.02 -31.31 1.63
CA GLY A 209 -12.23 -31.84 1.01
C GLY A 209 -11.97 -32.53 -0.33
N ALA A 210 -11.17 -31.93 -1.21
CA ALA A 210 -10.83 -32.51 -2.51
C ALA A 210 -9.96 -33.76 -2.37
N THR A 211 -8.91 -33.70 -1.54
CA THR A 211 -8.04 -34.86 -1.28
C THR A 211 -8.80 -35.99 -0.60
N GLY A 212 -9.62 -35.68 0.41
CA GLY A 212 -10.48 -36.64 1.09
C GLY A 212 -11.55 -37.23 0.18
N GLY A 213 -12.12 -36.43 -0.73
CA GLY A 213 -13.07 -36.88 -1.73
C GLY A 213 -12.44 -37.86 -2.72
N PHE A 214 -11.27 -37.54 -3.29
CA PHE A 214 -10.58 -38.45 -4.19
C PHE A 214 -10.12 -39.73 -3.49
N ALA A 215 -9.58 -39.63 -2.28
CA ALA A 215 -9.18 -40.80 -1.50
C ALA A 215 -10.38 -41.69 -1.12
N GLY A 216 -11.51 -41.08 -0.76
CA GLY A 216 -12.75 -41.78 -0.42
C GLY A 216 -13.37 -42.51 -1.61
N VAL A 217 -13.41 -41.88 -2.80
CA VAL A 217 -14.02 -42.49 -3.99
C VAL A 217 -13.10 -43.55 -4.62
N LEU A 218 -11.80 -43.29 -4.73
CA LEU A 218 -10.88 -44.19 -5.42
C LEU A 218 -10.42 -45.36 -4.54
N LEU A 219 -10.15 -45.10 -3.25
CA LEU A 219 -9.57 -46.08 -2.34
C LEU A 219 -10.55 -46.55 -1.26
N GLY A 220 -11.72 -45.93 -1.11
CA GLY A 220 -12.59 -46.14 0.05
C GLY A 220 -11.94 -45.66 1.36
N ALA A 221 -10.85 -44.90 1.28
CA ALA A 221 -10.03 -44.54 2.43
C ALA A 221 -10.62 -43.32 3.12
N SER A 222 -10.82 -43.45 4.44
CA SER A 222 -11.23 -42.35 5.32
C SER A 222 -10.14 -42.04 6.34
N VAL A 223 -10.30 -40.97 7.11
CA VAL A 223 -9.43 -40.67 8.25
C VAL A 223 -9.34 -41.85 9.23
N VAL A 224 -10.43 -42.61 9.39
CA VAL A 224 -10.46 -43.80 10.26
C VAL A 224 -9.53 -44.89 9.73
N ALA A 225 -9.54 -45.13 8.41
CA ALA A 225 -8.64 -46.10 7.79
C ALA A 225 -7.16 -45.72 7.95
N LEU A 226 -6.83 -44.43 7.94
CA LEU A 226 -5.48 -43.93 8.23
C LEU A 226 -5.06 -44.20 9.67
N VAL A 227 -5.96 -43.97 10.64
CA VAL A 227 -5.68 -44.26 12.06
C VAL A 227 -5.48 -45.76 12.28
N ASP A 228 -6.32 -46.60 11.69
CA ASP A 228 -6.19 -48.06 11.79
C ASP A 228 -4.86 -48.55 11.19
N MET A 229 -4.44 -48.00 10.05
CA MET A 229 -3.13 -48.29 9.47
C MET A 229 -1.98 -47.91 10.39
N ILE A 230 -2.04 -46.75 11.06
CA ILE A 230 -1.01 -46.32 12.02
C ILE A 230 -0.97 -47.26 13.23
N VAL A 231 -2.13 -47.63 13.79
CA VAL A 231 -2.22 -48.58 14.92
C VAL A 231 -1.66 -49.94 14.52
N LEU A 232 -1.95 -50.40 13.29
CA LEU A 232 -1.42 -51.64 12.75
C LEU A 232 0.10 -51.58 12.61
N PHE A 233 0.66 -50.51 12.02
CA PHE A 233 2.10 -50.30 11.94
C PHE A 233 2.77 -50.29 13.31
N MET A 234 2.18 -49.62 14.30
CA MET A 234 2.70 -49.59 15.67
C MET A 234 2.69 -50.98 16.32
N ARG A 235 1.62 -51.75 16.16
CA ARG A 235 1.53 -53.12 16.67
C ARG A 235 2.55 -54.05 16.01
N VAL A 236 2.71 -53.95 14.69
CA VAL A 236 3.71 -54.73 13.94
C VAL A 236 5.13 -54.34 14.36
N ALA A 237 5.41 -53.05 14.54
CA ALA A 237 6.71 -52.58 15.03
C ALA A 237 7.01 -53.11 16.44
N MET A 238 6.03 -53.13 17.35
CA MET A 238 6.21 -53.71 18.68
C MET A 238 6.47 -55.22 18.64
N ILE A 239 5.78 -55.97 17.77
CA ILE A 239 6.01 -57.41 17.60
C ILE A 239 7.39 -57.67 16.95
N GLY A 240 7.79 -56.85 15.97
CA GLY A 240 9.10 -56.93 15.31
C GLY A 240 10.27 -56.58 16.25
N CYS A 241 10.11 -55.57 17.11
CA CYS A 241 11.08 -55.26 18.17
C CYS A 241 11.12 -56.35 19.26
N GLY A 242 9.99 -56.98 19.56
CA GLY A 242 9.92 -58.13 20.48
C GLY A 242 10.66 -59.37 19.95
N SER A 243 10.56 -59.67 18.66
CA SER A 243 11.25 -60.82 18.06
C SER A 243 12.76 -60.59 17.88
N LEU A 244 13.20 -59.35 17.67
CA LEU A 244 14.62 -59.00 17.64
C LEU A 244 15.28 -59.12 19.03
N ASN A 245 14.55 -58.78 20.10
CA ASN A 245 15.01 -58.98 21.47
C ASN A 245 15.03 -60.47 21.88
N ALA A 246 14.08 -61.27 21.40
CA ALA A 246 14.07 -62.72 21.64
C ALA A 246 15.22 -63.45 20.91
N LEU A 247 15.60 -63.01 19.70
CA LEU A 247 16.75 -63.57 18.97
C LEU A 247 18.11 -63.20 19.57
N LYS A 248 18.20 -62.07 20.32
CA LYS A 248 19.41 -61.69 21.05
C LYS A 248 19.68 -62.56 22.29
N MET A 249 18.66 -63.21 22.87
CA MET A 249 18.85 -64.09 24.03
C MET A 249 19.32 -65.51 23.68
N LYS A 250 19.32 -65.92 22.40
CA LYS A 250 19.68 -67.30 21.98
C LYS A 250 21.12 -67.45 21.44
N LYS A 251 21.93 -66.38 21.38
CA LYS A 251 23.28 -66.43 20.79
C LYS A 251 24.40 -65.95 21.74
N SER A 252 24.71 -66.76 22.76
CA SER A 252 26.06 -66.89 23.37
C SER A 252 26.06 -67.96 24.48
N PRO A 253 27.21 -68.60 24.80
CA PRO A 253 27.49 -69.99 24.42
C PRO A 253 27.46 -70.99 25.59
N ALA A 254 27.64 -72.26 25.22
CA ALA A 254 27.72 -73.46 26.05
C ALA A 254 28.66 -73.36 27.27
N PRO A 255 28.34 -74.06 28.39
CA PRO A 255 29.31 -74.41 29.41
C PRO A 255 29.80 -75.87 29.27
N GLU A 256 31.10 -76.03 29.59
CA GLU A 256 31.79 -77.23 30.12
C GLU A 256 31.94 -78.43 29.15
N SER A 257 33.11 -79.01 28.94
CA SER A 257 34.24 -79.32 29.84
C SER A 257 35.59 -79.34 29.13
#